data_AF-A0A2D5ABB7-F1
#
_entry.id   AF-A0A2D5ABB7-F1
#
_cell.length_a   1.000
_cell.length_b   1.000
_cell.length_c   1.000
_cell.angle_alpha   90.00
_cell.angle_beta   90.00
_cell.angle_gamma   90.00
#
_symmetry.space_group_name_H-M   'P 1'
#
loop_
_entity.id
_entity.type
_entity.pdbx_description
1 polymer ?
#
loop_
_entity_poly.entity_id
_entity_poly.type
_entity_poly.pdbx_seq_one_letter_code
_entity_poly.pdbx_strand_id
1 'polypeptide(L)'
;MSLPEQPAHPHPGRVNAAPSPRSIFAVPFPVLLVFLVASFPATILGVVGRSIASTPPGEAPPIASIEVDDAEARWFVCTIGGRPCGRMLESTSTDASGIRTVETDLMLRFLRQGVETESRVTSRMRTDANGALLFMEIVQHLGERPLVASWRFLADGVEETRSQGGRSETTRHPRPASPWFAPDAAMARVMADSSDEPTTLRVVDPANGIVPVPVTYRRLGTSTVEVEGRRIEGVRWEIRQPDAPLVVEIVDADGATLSSRTMLGVGLGDLEIFRATRREAMAGARAGVDLLDAGQVRPAFEGGFVRPDRAETLTLRITPRAGSLPAFVDVGAQRVRRDGEALLVTVTPGRTSPCPELSDGDLAATPIADHEDPAVRRFANRASRGAESDGETAERLRRAVHRHVDRKGLATAFASASETVRDRRGDCTEHAVLLAAALRSRGIGSRVVNGLVWIPSGGGREGGYLWHMWTQAVIDGRWLDLDATLPPDGPGFHAGHLAVNTGDLSPASFNATGTGMLEVFGAIDITILEQAPSP
;
A
#
# COMPACT_ATOMS: atom_id res chain seq x y z
N MET A 1 24.75 -1.56 -38.72
CA MET A 1 24.32 -0.42 -37.86
C MET A 1 24.32 -0.95 -36.45
N SER A 2 25.32 -0.55 -35.67
CA SER A 2 25.66 -1.13 -34.38
C SER A 2 24.75 -0.58 -33.28
N LEU A 3 24.31 -1.48 -32.38
CA LEU A 3 23.43 -1.23 -31.23
C LEU A 3 24.15 -0.41 -30.14
N PRO A 4 23.44 0.37 -29.30
CA PRO A 4 24.04 0.98 -28.12
C PRO A 4 24.17 -0.05 -26.98
N GLU A 5 25.40 -0.33 -26.54
CA GLU A 5 25.74 -1.18 -25.39
C GLU A 5 25.36 -0.52 -24.06
N GLN A 6 24.93 -1.34 -23.08
CA GLN A 6 24.92 -0.95 -21.68
C GLN A 6 26.37 -0.73 -21.20
N PRO A 7 26.65 0.26 -20.34
CA PRO A 7 28.02 0.50 -19.88
C PRO A 7 28.50 -0.70 -19.04
N ALA A 8 29.53 -1.39 -19.54
CA ALA A 8 30.22 -2.46 -18.83
C ALA A 8 31.04 -1.93 -17.65
N HIS A 9 31.20 -2.75 -16.61
CA HIS A 9 32.12 -2.51 -15.49
C HIS A 9 33.58 -2.34 -15.99
N PRO A 10 34.41 -1.49 -15.35
CA PRO A 10 35.82 -1.35 -15.72
C PRO A 10 36.61 -2.64 -15.42
N HIS A 11 37.37 -3.13 -16.41
CA HIS A 11 38.23 -4.31 -16.28
C HIS A 11 39.40 -4.10 -15.30
N PRO A 12 39.80 -5.11 -14.50
CA PRO A 12 40.93 -5.02 -13.59
C PRO A 12 42.24 -5.45 -14.27
N GLY A 13 43.26 -4.60 -14.20
CA GLY A 13 44.65 -5.02 -14.42
C GLY A 13 45.11 -5.94 -13.29
N ARG A 14 45.81 -7.02 -13.65
CA ARG A 14 46.40 -8.04 -12.75
C ARG A 14 47.00 -7.46 -11.46
N VAL A 15 46.55 -7.91 -10.28
CA VAL A 15 47.33 -8.47 -9.15
C VAL A 15 46.34 -9.00 -8.07
N ASN A 16 46.57 -10.24 -7.62
CA ASN A 16 46.02 -10.97 -6.47
C ASN A 16 44.51 -11.30 -6.44
N ALA A 17 44.21 -12.57 -6.15
CA ALA A 17 42.86 -13.13 -6.04
C ALA A 17 42.00 -12.33 -5.04
N ALA A 18 41.06 -11.54 -5.58
CA ALA A 18 40.04 -10.86 -4.82
C ALA A 18 38.86 -11.82 -4.53
N PRO A 19 38.21 -11.73 -3.36
CA PRO A 19 36.97 -12.46 -3.12
C PRO A 19 35.92 -12.00 -4.14
N SER A 20 35.16 -12.96 -4.67
CA SER A 20 33.99 -12.72 -5.53
C SER A 20 33.02 -11.72 -4.87
N PRO A 21 32.49 -10.71 -5.59
CA PRO A 21 31.50 -9.80 -5.03
C PRO A 21 30.21 -10.61 -4.72
N ARG A 22 29.95 -10.84 -3.44
CA ARG A 22 28.78 -11.59 -2.94
C ARG A 22 27.70 -10.61 -2.48
N SER A 23 26.60 -10.64 -3.22
CA SER A 23 25.21 -10.32 -2.85
C SER A 23 24.91 -9.11 -1.95
N ILE A 24 24.37 -8.07 -2.59
CA ILE A 24 23.96 -6.80 -2.01
C ILE A 24 22.57 -6.42 -2.52
N PHE A 25 21.65 -5.96 -1.67
CA PHE A 25 20.73 -4.81 -1.89
C PHE A 25 19.20 -4.89 -1.96
N ALA A 26 18.66 -3.81 -1.34
CA ALA A 26 17.34 -3.20 -1.20
C ALA A 26 16.14 -4.14 -1.07
N VAL A 27 15.59 -4.17 0.13
CA VAL A 27 14.19 -4.54 0.33
C VAL A 27 13.35 -3.66 -0.61
N PRO A 28 12.58 -4.23 -1.55
CA PRO A 28 11.79 -3.44 -2.47
C PRO A 28 10.75 -2.64 -1.69
N PHE A 29 10.98 -1.33 -1.59
CA PHE A 29 10.19 -0.38 -0.80
C PHE A 29 8.68 -0.27 -1.15
N PRO A 30 8.22 -0.41 -2.41
CA PRO A 30 6.78 -0.29 -2.74
C PRO A 30 5.92 -1.42 -2.13
N VAL A 31 6.56 -2.50 -1.69
CA VAL A 31 5.93 -3.62 -0.98
C VAL A 31 5.31 -3.14 0.33
N LEU A 32 5.96 -2.23 1.04
CA LEU A 32 5.53 -1.77 2.35
C LEU A 32 4.32 -0.82 2.32
N LEU A 33 4.19 -0.08 1.23
CA LEU A 33 3.16 0.93 1.11
C LEU A 33 1.82 0.33 0.72
N VAL A 34 1.82 -0.63 -0.23
CA VAL A 34 0.64 -1.47 -0.50
C VAL A 34 0.19 -2.18 0.79
N PHE A 35 1.14 -2.62 1.64
CA PHE A 35 0.80 -3.23 2.93
C PHE A 35 0.12 -2.29 3.91
N LEU A 36 0.60 -1.06 4.06
CA LEU A 36 0.01 -0.15 5.03
C LEU A 36 -1.41 0.26 4.61
N VAL A 37 -1.67 0.54 3.34
CA VAL A 37 -3.03 0.86 2.85
C VAL A 37 -4.04 -0.26 3.12
N ALA A 38 -3.60 -1.52 3.07
CA ALA A 38 -4.42 -2.73 3.27
C ALA A 38 -4.94 -2.92 4.68
N SER A 39 -4.25 -2.29 5.63
CA SER A 39 -4.24 -2.79 7.00
C SER A 39 -5.05 -1.94 7.96
N PHE A 40 -5.50 -0.76 7.54
CA PHE A 40 -6.27 0.17 8.35
C PHE A 40 -7.75 0.39 8.00
N PRO A 41 -8.39 -0.21 6.98
CA PRO A 41 -9.79 0.11 6.72
C PRO A 41 -10.70 -0.31 7.90
N ALA A 42 -11.43 0.62 8.52
CA ALA A 42 -12.34 0.31 9.62
C ALA A 42 -13.65 -0.28 9.10
N THR A 43 -14.18 -1.31 9.77
CA THR A 43 -15.52 -1.85 9.47
C THR A 43 -16.58 -1.27 10.41
N ILE A 44 -17.74 -0.87 9.88
CA ILE A 44 -18.95 -0.52 10.64
C ILE A 44 -20.04 -1.55 10.38
N LEU A 45 -20.46 -2.32 11.40
CA LEU A 45 -21.88 -2.61 11.72
C LEU A 45 -21.93 -3.42 13.02
N GLY A 46 -22.77 -2.98 13.96
CA GLY A 46 -23.17 -3.80 15.10
C GLY A 46 -24.24 -4.80 14.67
N VAL A 47 -23.85 -6.07 14.49
CA VAL A 47 -24.77 -7.21 14.54
C VAL A 47 -24.07 -8.36 15.26
N VAL A 48 -24.66 -8.80 16.36
CA VAL A 48 -24.22 -9.97 17.13
C VAL A 48 -24.55 -11.23 16.30
N GLY A 49 -23.52 -11.85 15.73
CA GLY A 49 -23.64 -13.10 14.96
C GLY A 49 -22.61 -14.13 15.44
N ARG A 50 -23.07 -15.36 15.70
CA ARG A 50 -22.23 -16.48 16.14
C ARG A 50 -21.28 -16.92 15.02
N SER A 51 -19.99 -17.02 15.34
CA SER A 51 -18.98 -17.68 14.52
C SER A 51 -19.34 -19.16 14.32
N ILE A 52 -19.38 -19.61 13.07
CA ILE A 52 -19.43 -21.03 12.72
C ILE A 52 -18.20 -21.29 11.85
N ALA A 53 -17.35 -22.20 12.31
CA ALA A 53 -16.18 -22.65 11.56
C ALA A 53 -16.64 -23.40 10.30
N SER A 54 -16.17 -22.99 9.13
CA SER A 54 -16.31 -23.76 7.89
C SER A 54 -14.94 -24.23 7.41
N THR A 55 -14.82 -25.53 7.18
CA THR A 55 -13.66 -26.21 6.62
C THR A 55 -13.42 -25.77 5.17
N PRO A 56 -12.19 -25.36 4.79
CA PRO A 56 -11.87 -24.97 3.42
C PRO A 56 -11.88 -26.19 2.48
N PRO A 57 -12.36 -26.06 1.22
CA PRO A 57 -12.17 -27.08 0.19
C PRO A 57 -10.72 -27.07 -0.33
N GLY A 58 -10.24 -28.27 -0.72
CA GLY A 58 -8.84 -28.63 -0.88
C GLY A 58 -7.97 -27.70 -1.74
N GLU A 59 -6.83 -27.34 -1.15
CA GLU A 59 -5.70 -26.62 -1.75
C GLU A 59 -5.14 -27.32 -3.01
N ALA A 60 -4.80 -26.52 -4.02
CA ALA A 60 -3.77 -26.88 -4.97
C ALA A 60 -2.42 -27.02 -4.22
N PRO A 61 -1.53 -27.94 -4.63
CA PRO A 61 -0.36 -28.29 -3.83
C PRO A 61 0.47 -27.05 -3.49
N PRO A 62 0.88 -26.89 -2.21
CA PRO A 62 1.71 -25.77 -1.80
C PRO A 62 3.01 -25.78 -2.59
N ILE A 63 3.52 -24.57 -2.89
CA ILE A 63 4.93 -24.40 -3.30
C ILE A 63 5.76 -25.07 -2.21
N ALA A 64 6.55 -26.07 -2.61
CA ALA A 64 7.36 -26.88 -1.71
C ALA A 64 8.08 -25.97 -0.71
N SER A 65 7.98 -26.32 0.58
CA SER A 65 8.77 -25.68 1.62
C SER A 65 10.24 -25.77 1.21
N ILE A 66 10.86 -24.62 0.96
CA ILE A 66 12.28 -24.60 0.68
C ILE A 66 12.99 -24.96 1.99
N GLU A 67 13.43 -26.22 2.09
CA GLU A 67 14.46 -26.61 3.03
C GLU A 67 15.77 -25.96 2.56
N VAL A 68 16.01 -24.72 3.00
CA VAL A 68 17.28 -24.03 2.75
C VAL A 68 18.17 -24.23 3.94
N ASP A 69 19.03 -25.23 3.85
CA ASP A 69 20.29 -25.30 4.60
C ASP A 69 21.40 -24.83 3.64
N ASP A 70 21.34 -23.58 3.17
CA ASP A 70 22.35 -22.97 2.27
C ASP A 70 23.04 -21.78 2.92
N ALA A 71 24.36 -21.68 2.68
CA ALA A 71 25.29 -20.71 3.24
C ALA A 71 25.04 -19.24 2.85
N GLU A 72 24.04 -18.92 2.03
CA GLU A 72 23.71 -17.56 1.55
C GLU A 72 22.29 -17.09 1.91
N ALA A 73 21.60 -17.79 2.82
CA ALA A 73 20.33 -17.33 3.38
C ALA A 73 20.53 -16.34 4.54
N ARG A 74 19.80 -15.22 4.54
CA ARG A 74 19.82 -14.20 5.60
C ARG A 74 18.42 -14.01 6.15
N TRP A 75 18.30 -14.07 7.47
CA TRP A 75 17.03 -13.89 8.17
C TRP A 75 16.99 -12.52 8.85
N PHE A 76 15.79 -11.95 8.90
CA PHE A 76 15.56 -10.66 9.54
C PHE A 76 14.30 -10.71 10.39
N VAL A 77 14.32 -9.99 11.50
CA VAL A 77 13.13 -9.66 12.29
C VAL A 77 12.57 -8.33 11.80
N CYS A 78 11.25 -8.23 11.72
CA CYS A 78 10.55 -6.99 11.43
C CYS A 78 9.83 -6.47 12.69
N THR A 79 9.94 -5.19 12.98
CA THR A 79 9.20 -4.52 14.07
C THR A 79 8.58 -3.22 13.61
N ILE A 80 7.41 -2.85 14.14
CA ILE A 80 6.80 -1.52 13.99
C ILE A 80 6.72 -0.88 15.38
N GLY A 81 7.29 0.31 15.54
CA GLY A 81 7.32 1.00 16.84
C GLY A 81 8.01 0.15 17.93
N GLY A 82 9.01 -0.64 17.53
CA GLY A 82 9.74 -1.57 18.40
C GLY A 82 8.98 -2.87 18.75
N ARG A 83 7.77 -3.07 18.26
CA ARG A 83 6.99 -4.30 18.52
C ARG A 83 7.14 -5.29 17.35
N PRO A 84 7.39 -6.59 17.61
CA PRO A 84 7.49 -7.60 16.56
C PRO A 84 6.25 -7.63 15.67
N CYS A 85 6.47 -7.69 14.37
CA CYS A 85 5.41 -7.64 13.37
C CYS A 85 5.71 -8.51 12.15
N GLY A 86 6.72 -9.37 12.16
CA GLY A 86 7.07 -10.12 10.96
C GLY A 86 8.51 -10.60 10.87
N ARG A 87 8.82 -11.13 9.68
CA ARG A 87 10.14 -11.62 9.31
C ARG A 87 10.41 -11.43 7.83
N MET A 88 11.68 -11.33 7.48
CA MET A 88 12.14 -11.39 6.10
C MET A 88 13.16 -12.52 5.94
N LEU A 89 13.08 -13.24 4.84
CA LEU A 89 14.12 -14.16 4.37
C LEU A 89 14.65 -13.61 3.05
N GLU A 90 15.97 -13.50 2.95
CA GLU A 90 16.68 -13.26 1.70
C GLU A 90 17.52 -14.50 1.38
N SER A 91 17.51 -14.93 0.13
CA SER A 91 18.38 -16.01 -0.36
C SER A 91 19.00 -15.61 -1.69
N THR A 92 20.31 -15.81 -1.80
CA THR A 92 21.02 -15.73 -3.08
C THR A 92 21.46 -17.13 -3.50
N SER A 93 21.34 -17.44 -4.79
CA SER A 93 21.97 -18.59 -5.41
C SER A 93 22.61 -18.19 -6.73
N THR A 94 23.66 -18.90 -7.15
CA THR A 94 24.26 -18.75 -8.48
C THR A 94 24.37 -20.13 -9.10
N ASP A 95 23.80 -20.31 -10.29
CA ASP A 95 23.86 -21.59 -10.98
C ASP A 95 25.19 -21.79 -11.74
N ALA A 96 25.40 -22.98 -12.29
CA ALA A 96 26.63 -23.32 -13.02
C ALA A 96 26.84 -22.48 -14.30
N SER A 97 25.80 -21.81 -14.81
CA SER A 97 25.88 -20.89 -15.95
C SER A 97 26.24 -19.46 -15.55
N GLY A 98 26.38 -19.20 -14.25
CA GLY A 98 26.66 -17.88 -13.70
C GLY A 98 25.41 -17.00 -13.59
N ILE A 99 24.20 -17.57 -13.75
CA ILE A 99 22.97 -16.81 -13.48
C ILE A 99 22.81 -16.72 -11.97
N ARG A 100 22.81 -15.48 -11.50
CA ARG A 100 22.56 -15.15 -10.10
C ARG A 100 21.06 -14.96 -9.90
N THR A 101 20.50 -15.60 -8.89
CA THR A 101 19.10 -15.48 -8.48
C THR A 101 19.04 -14.94 -7.06
N VAL A 102 18.30 -13.85 -6.87
CA VAL A 102 17.99 -13.26 -5.57
C VAL A 102 16.50 -13.43 -5.32
N GLU A 103 16.17 -13.96 -4.15
CA GLU A 103 14.78 -14.11 -3.70
C GLU A 103 14.61 -13.45 -2.34
N THR A 104 13.49 -12.77 -2.17
CA THR A 104 13.08 -12.16 -0.90
C THR A 104 11.70 -12.67 -0.52
N ASP A 105 11.48 -13.00 0.74
CA ASP A 105 10.19 -13.36 1.32
C ASP A 105 9.96 -12.53 2.57
N LEU A 106 9.19 -11.46 2.42
CA LEU A 106 8.76 -10.58 3.51
C LEU A 106 7.36 -11.00 3.95
N MET A 107 7.23 -11.35 5.24
CA MET A 107 5.95 -11.61 5.87
C MET A 107 5.77 -10.68 7.06
N LEU A 108 4.67 -9.93 7.05
CA LEU A 108 4.25 -9.07 8.14
C LEU A 108 2.93 -9.59 8.72
N ARG A 109 2.78 -9.46 10.03
CA ARG A 109 1.59 -9.82 10.81
C ARG A 109 1.23 -8.67 11.73
N PHE A 110 -0.04 -8.33 11.75
CA PHE A 110 -0.60 -7.27 12.57
C PHE A 110 -2.03 -7.61 12.98
N LEU A 111 -2.50 -6.93 14.01
CA LEU A 111 -3.88 -7.01 14.46
C LEU A 111 -4.68 -5.86 13.85
N ARG A 112 -5.95 -6.15 13.58
CA ARG A 112 -6.98 -5.17 13.23
C ARG A 112 -8.14 -5.42 14.17
N GLN A 113 -8.29 -4.60 15.21
CA GLN A 113 -9.26 -4.85 16.29
C GLN A 113 -9.17 -6.27 16.85
N GLY A 114 -7.96 -6.74 17.12
CA GLY A 114 -7.69 -8.08 17.63
C GLY A 114 -7.81 -9.23 16.61
N VAL A 115 -8.15 -8.97 15.34
CA VAL A 115 -8.10 -9.97 14.27
C VAL A 115 -6.71 -9.97 13.64
N GLU A 116 -6.01 -11.10 13.69
CA GLU A 116 -4.71 -11.26 13.02
C GLU A 116 -4.88 -11.25 11.51
N THR A 117 -4.06 -10.43 10.86
CA THR A 117 -3.94 -10.32 9.42
C THR A 117 -2.48 -10.55 9.05
N GLU A 118 -2.27 -11.39 8.03
CA GLU A 118 -0.96 -11.64 7.47
C GLU A 118 -0.88 -10.97 6.10
N SER A 119 0.25 -10.34 5.83
CA SER A 119 0.60 -9.88 4.51
C SER A 119 1.95 -10.43 4.11
N ARG A 120 2.04 -10.96 2.89
CA ARG A 120 3.26 -11.60 2.40
C ARG A 120 3.58 -11.13 1.00
N VAL A 121 4.82 -10.74 0.78
CA VAL A 121 5.33 -10.45 -0.55
C VAL A 121 6.61 -11.22 -0.78
N THR A 122 6.64 -11.90 -1.91
CA THR A 122 7.86 -12.52 -2.42
C THR A 122 8.33 -11.81 -3.67
N SER A 123 9.63 -11.67 -3.83
CA SER A 123 10.22 -11.17 -5.07
C SER A 123 11.34 -12.07 -5.52
N ARG A 124 11.57 -12.10 -6.83
CA ARG A 124 12.66 -12.85 -7.46
C ARG A 124 13.31 -11.98 -8.53
N MET A 125 14.64 -11.96 -8.57
CA MET A 125 15.41 -11.26 -9.59
C MET A 125 16.52 -12.18 -10.11
N ARG A 126 16.70 -12.24 -11.43
CA ARG A 126 17.75 -13.05 -12.07
C ARG A 126 18.62 -12.18 -12.96
N THR A 127 19.91 -12.18 -12.70
CA THR A 127 20.93 -11.48 -13.49
C THR A 127 21.93 -12.47 -14.10
N ASP A 128 22.45 -12.17 -15.27
CA ASP A 128 23.55 -12.94 -15.84
C ASP A 128 24.89 -12.62 -15.14
N ALA A 129 25.97 -13.31 -15.55
CA ALA A 129 27.30 -13.13 -14.99
C ALA A 129 27.88 -11.71 -15.18
N ASN A 130 27.32 -10.90 -16.08
CA ASN A 130 27.71 -9.52 -16.32
C ASN A 130 26.79 -8.52 -15.57
N GLY A 131 25.82 -9.01 -14.79
CA GLY A 131 24.85 -8.19 -14.08
C GLY A 131 23.65 -7.75 -14.93
N ALA A 132 23.49 -8.25 -16.15
CA ALA A 132 22.34 -7.90 -16.99
C ALA A 132 21.08 -8.60 -16.48
N LEU A 133 20.02 -7.83 -16.29
CA LEU A 133 18.73 -8.34 -15.81
C LEU A 133 18.06 -9.23 -16.86
N LEU A 134 17.76 -10.47 -16.49
CA LEU A 134 17.11 -11.49 -17.32
C LEU A 134 15.63 -11.62 -16.98
N PHE A 135 15.32 -11.56 -15.68
CA PHE A 135 13.97 -11.78 -15.16
C PHE A 135 13.78 -11.07 -13.83
N MET A 136 12.58 -10.56 -13.60
CA MET A 136 12.14 -10.16 -12.27
C MET A 136 10.67 -10.52 -12.05
N GLU A 137 10.29 -10.78 -10.81
CA GLU A 137 8.95 -11.18 -10.40
C GLU A 137 8.63 -10.63 -9.01
N ILE A 138 7.36 -10.28 -8.81
CA ILE A 138 6.78 -9.95 -7.53
C ILE A 138 5.46 -10.70 -7.37
N VAL A 139 5.26 -11.29 -6.21
CA VAL A 139 4.02 -11.96 -5.80
C VAL A 139 3.53 -11.27 -4.54
N GLN A 140 2.32 -10.75 -4.59
CA GLN A 140 1.69 -10.06 -3.46
C GLN A 140 0.48 -10.85 -2.98
N HIS A 141 0.59 -11.38 -1.76
CA HIS A 141 -0.49 -12.08 -1.07
C HIS A 141 -1.32 -11.05 -0.29
N LEU A 142 -2.24 -10.39 -1.00
CA LEU A 142 -3.17 -9.42 -0.42
C LEU A 142 -4.55 -10.04 -0.12
N GLY A 143 -4.88 -11.18 -0.73
CA GLY A 143 -6.12 -11.90 -0.49
C GLY A 143 -5.99 -13.39 -0.81
N GLU A 144 -7.11 -14.06 -1.11
CA GLU A 144 -7.10 -15.50 -1.44
C GLU A 144 -6.30 -15.82 -2.72
N ARG A 145 -6.27 -14.89 -3.67
CA ARG A 145 -5.53 -15.03 -4.93
C ARG A 145 -4.42 -13.99 -4.96
N PRO A 146 -3.15 -14.42 -5.06
CA PRO A 146 -2.04 -13.47 -5.11
C PRO A 146 -2.03 -12.72 -6.45
N LEU A 147 -1.62 -11.46 -6.39
CA LEU A 147 -1.23 -10.70 -7.57
C LEU A 147 0.19 -11.11 -7.95
N VAL A 148 0.37 -11.62 -9.16
CA VAL A 148 1.69 -11.97 -9.71
C VAL A 148 2.00 -11.02 -10.85
N ALA A 149 3.15 -10.36 -10.79
CA ALA A 149 3.70 -9.63 -11.92
C ALA A 149 5.12 -10.13 -12.19
N SER A 150 5.41 -10.41 -13.46
CA SER A 150 6.74 -10.87 -13.89
C SER A 150 7.15 -10.16 -15.17
N TRP A 151 8.45 -9.96 -15.32
CA TRP A 151 9.04 -9.29 -16.46
C TRP A 151 10.22 -10.10 -16.98
N ARG A 152 10.12 -10.53 -18.24
CA ARG A 152 11.19 -11.25 -18.94
C ARG A 152 11.89 -10.30 -19.89
N PHE A 153 13.18 -10.11 -19.68
CA PHE A 153 14.00 -9.17 -20.45
C PHE A 153 14.56 -9.88 -21.69
N LEU A 154 14.06 -9.49 -22.86
CA LEU A 154 14.45 -10.04 -24.16
C LEU A 154 15.40 -9.09 -24.88
N ALA A 155 16.02 -9.57 -25.97
CA ALA A 155 16.93 -8.75 -26.77
C ALA A 155 16.26 -7.48 -27.33
N ASP A 156 14.98 -7.55 -27.66
CA ASP A 156 14.21 -6.55 -28.40
C ASP A 156 13.03 -5.96 -27.58
N GLY A 157 12.95 -6.23 -26.28
CA GLY A 157 11.89 -5.71 -25.43
C GLY A 157 11.82 -6.35 -24.05
N VAL A 158 10.77 -6.04 -23.31
CA VAL A 158 10.41 -6.68 -22.04
C VAL A 158 9.00 -7.22 -22.16
N GLU A 159 8.83 -8.48 -21.81
CA GLU A 159 7.52 -9.14 -21.75
C GLU A 159 7.04 -9.09 -20.30
N GLU A 160 6.04 -8.24 -20.04
CA GLU A 160 5.37 -8.14 -18.74
C GLU A 160 4.19 -9.10 -18.73
N THR A 161 4.11 -9.97 -17.73
CA THR A 161 2.93 -10.81 -17.48
C THR A 161 2.38 -10.49 -16.11
N ARG A 162 1.10 -10.09 -16.07
CA ARG A 162 0.33 -9.90 -14.84
C ARG A 162 -0.71 -10.99 -14.73
N SER A 163 -0.88 -11.54 -13.54
CA SER A 163 -1.86 -12.60 -13.27
C SER A 163 -2.53 -12.38 -11.92
N GLN A 164 -3.85 -12.51 -11.91
CA GLN A 164 -4.66 -12.51 -10.68
C GLN A 164 -5.93 -13.34 -10.93
N GLY A 165 -6.25 -14.23 -10.00
CA GLY A 165 -7.53 -14.95 -10.00
C GLY A 165 -7.87 -15.74 -11.27
N GLY A 166 -6.86 -16.27 -11.96
CA GLY A 166 -7.02 -17.05 -13.20
C GLY A 166 -7.10 -16.22 -14.48
N ARG A 167 -7.07 -14.89 -14.39
CA ARG A 167 -6.83 -14.00 -15.53
C ARG A 167 -5.33 -13.73 -15.61
N SER A 168 -4.78 -13.84 -16.80
CA SER A 168 -3.41 -13.45 -17.09
C SER A 168 -3.39 -12.59 -18.34
N GLU A 169 -2.66 -11.49 -18.27
CA GLU A 169 -2.42 -10.58 -19.38
C GLU A 169 -0.92 -10.46 -19.59
N THR A 170 -0.50 -10.58 -20.85
CA THR A 170 0.89 -10.41 -21.25
C THR A 170 0.99 -9.23 -22.20
N THR A 171 1.82 -8.26 -21.84
CA THR A 171 2.06 -7.04 -22.61
C THR A 171 3.54 -6.93 -22.95
N ARG A 172 3.83 -6.42 -24.14
CA ARG A 172 5.21 -6.21 -24.59
C ARG A 172 5.56 -4.73 -24.55
N HIS A 173 6.68 -4.44 -23.89
CA HIS A 173 7.20 -3.09 -23.71
C HIS A 173 8.56 -2.94 -24.39
N PRO A 174 8.93 -1.72 -24.84
CA PRO A 174 10.32 -1.44 -25.18
C PRO A 174 11.19 -1.59 -23.92
N ARG A 175 12.50 -1.85 -24.13
CA ARG A 175 13.43 -1.88 -23.00
C ARG A 175 13.53 -0.50 -22.33
N PRO A 176 13.66 -0.44 -21.00
CA PRO A 176 13.88 0.82 -20.31
C PRO A 176 15.16 1.50 -20.78
N ALA A 177 15.07 2.81 -21.03
CA ALA A 177 16.19 3.61 -21.52
C ALA A 177 17.32 3.65 -20.49
N SER A 178 18.52 3.19 -20.89
CA SER A 178 19.74 3.19 -20.07
C SER A 178 20.37 4.60 -19.96
N PRO A 179 21.20 4.87 -18.94
CA PRO A 179 21.61 3.95 -17.87
C PRO A 179 20.53 3.78 -16.78
N TRP A 180 20.45 2.57 -16.24
CA TRP A 180 19.71 2.21 -15.04
C TRP A 180 20.40 0.98 -14.42
N PHE A 181 20.13 0.71 -13.14
CA PHE A 181 20.78 -0.34 -12.36
C PHE A 181 19.73 -1.24 -11.70
N ALA A 182 20.05 -2.52 -11.55
CA ALA A 182 19.39 -3.36 -10.55
C ALA A 182 19.78 -2.84 -9.14
N PRO A 183 18.99 -3.10 -8.08
CA PRO A 183 19.29 -2.55 -6.77
C PRO A 183 20.69 -2.91 -6.25
N ASP A 184 21.14 -4.13 -6.50
CA ASP A 184 22.46 -4.64 -6.13
C ASP A 184 23.60 -3.86 -6.77
N ALA A 185 23.50 -3.67 -8.09
CA ALA A 185 24.45 -2.88 -8.86
C ALA A 185 24.43 -1.40 -8.45
N ALA A 186 23.26 -0.85 -8.09
CA ALA A 186 23.14 0.53 -7.64
C ALA A 186 23.89 0.77 -6.33
N MET A 187 23.71 -0.10 -5.34
CA MET A 187 24.46 0.03 -4.08
C MET A 187 25.94 -0.26 -4.24
N ALA A 188 26.32 -1.30 -4.98
CA ALA A 188 27.73 -1.54 -5.27
C ALA A 188 28.39 -0.30 -5.91
N ARG A 189 27.67 0.40 -6.79
CA ARG A 189 28.14 1.62 -7.46
C ARG A 189 28.33 2.78 -6.51
N VAL A 190 27.45 2.99 -5.53
CA VAL A 190 27.60 4.07 -4.54
C VAL A 190 28.57 3.71 -3.42
N MET A 191 28.70 2.44 -3.04
CA MET A 191 29.70 1.97 -2.06
C MET A 191 31.13 2.06 -2.59
N ALA A 192 31.32 1.93 -3.92
CA ALA A 192 32.61 2.15 -4.56
C ALA A 192 33.07 3.62 -4.51
N ASP A 193 32.15 4.55 -4.21
CA ASP A 193 32.44 5.96 -4.01
C ASP A 193 32.44 6.27 -2.50
N SER A 194 33.51 6.88 -2.01
CA SER A 194 33.60 7.28 -0.59
C SER A 194 33.06 8.69 -0.34
N SER A 195 32.51 9.35 -1.36
CA SER A 195 31.88 10.66 -1.25
C SER A 195 30.67 10.64 -0.31
N ASP A 196 30.54 11.69 0.51
CA ASP A 196 29.34 11.94 1.31
C ASP A 196 28.30 12.78 0.54
N GLU A 197 28.63 13.22 -0.68
CA GLU A 197 27.68 13.91 -1.56
C GLU A 197 26.59 12.96 -2.07
N PRO A 198 25.32 13.40 -2.13
CA PRO A 198 24.23 12.57 -2.64
C PRO A 198 24.46 12.13 -4.09
N THR A 199 24.27 10.84 -4.35
CA THR A 199 24.31 10.28 -5.71
C THR A 199 22.93 9.76 -6.10
N THR A 200 22.39 10.23 -7.22
CA THR A 200 21.11 9.75 -7.77
C THR A 200 21.35 8.76 -8.91
N LEU A 201 20.82 7.55 -8.77
CA LEU A 201 20.85 6.50 -9.78
C LEU A 201 19.43 6.12 -10.20
N ARG A 202 19.24 5.71 -11.46
CA ARG A 202 17.95 5.17 -11.91
C ARG A 202 17.91 3.68 -11.62
N VAL A 203 16.94 3.22 -10.84
CA VAL A 203 16.83 1.83 -10.40
C VAL A 203 15.59 1.17 -11.01
N VAL A 204 15.73 -0.08 -11.42
CA VAL A 204 14.65 -0.95 -11.88
C VAL A 204 14.54 -2.12 -10.91
N ASP A 205 13.36 -2.33 -10.34
CA ASP A 205 13.11 -3.36 -9.33
C ASP A 205 11.70 -3.97 -9.48
N PRO A 206 11.44 -5.18 -8.95
CA PRO A 206 10.17 -5.86 -9.12
C PRO A 206 8.95 -5.09 -8.62
N ALA A 207 9.11 -4.19 -7.65
CA ALA A 207 8.00 -3.51 -7.00
C ALA A 207 7.61 -2.21 -7.72
N ASN A 208 8.55 -1.56 -8.41
CA ASN A 208 8.28 -0.43 -9.30
C ASN A 208 8.09 -0.84 -10.78
N GLY A 209 8.36 -2.10 -11.12
CA GLY A 209 8.25 -2.62 -12.48
C GLY A 209 9.38 -2.12 -13.38
N ILE A 210 9.10 -1.99 -14.69
CA ILE A 210 10.14 -1.68 -15.70
C ILE A 210 10.43 -0.18 -15.85
N VAL A 211 9.71 0.70 -15.14
CA VAL A 211 9.92 2.15 -15.20
C VAL A 211 11.08 2.50 -14.26
N PRO A 212 12.23 3.00 -14.76
CA PRO A 212 13.36 3.28 -13.88
C PRO A 212 13.06 4.47 -12.96
N VAL A 213 13.14 4.24 -11.66
CA VAL A 213 12.86 5.24 -10.61
C VAL A 213 14.16 5.93 -10.18
N PRO A 214 14.20 7.27 -10.05
CA PRO A 214 15.38 7.95 -9.54
C PRO A 214 15.52 7.73 -8.03
N VAL A 215 16.57 7.05 -7.61
CA VAL A 215 16.90 6.75 -6.21
C VAL A 215 18.13 7.53 -5.79
N THR A 216 18.01 8.35 -4.76
CA THR A 216 19.10 9.16 -4.23
C THR A 216 19.68 8.53 -2.99
N TYR A 217 20.98 8.27 -3.01
CA TYR A 217 21.76 7.68 -1.93
C TYR A 217 22.65 8.76 -1.31
N ARG A 218 22.59 8.93 0.00
CA ARG A 218 23.47 9.84 0.75
C ARG A 218 24.13 9.07 1.89
N ARG A 219 25.46 9.06 1.91
CA ARG A 219 26.23 8.41 2.98
C ARG A 219 26.11 9.23 4.27
N LEU A 220 25.85 8.55 5.38
CA LEU A 220 25.62 9.16 6.70
C LEU A 220 26.70 8.79 7.73
N GLY A 221 27.84 8.24 7.27
CA GLY A 221 28.92 7.70 8.09
C GLY A 221 28.82 6.20 8.36
N THR A 222 29.62 5.69 9.29
CA THR A 222 29.57 4.27 9.72
C THR A 222 28.81 4.11 11.03
N SER A 223 28.30 2.90 11.27
CA SER A 223 27.62 2.51 12.49
C SER A 223 27.91 1.04 12.79
N THR A 224 27.99 0.67 14.06
CA THR A 224 28.14 -0.72 14.48
C THR A 224 26.78 -1.30 14.84
N VAL A 225 26.42 -2.40 14.18
CA VAL A 225 25.19 -3.14 14.44
C VAL A 225 25.54 -4.46 15.11
N GLU A 226 24.75 -4.85 16.11
CA GLU A 226 24.87 -6.19 16.71
C GLU A 226 23.99 -7.16 15.93
N VAL A 227 24.62 -8.18 15.34
CA VAL A 227 23.97 -9.22 14.54
C VAL A 227 24.44 -10.56 15.08
N GLU A 228 23.51 -11.37 15.58
CA GLU A 228 23.81 -12.72 16.09
C GLU A 228 24.91 -12.72 17.18
N GLY A 229 24.91 -11.71 18.05
CA GLY A 229 25.91 -11.53 19.12
C GLY A 229 27.28 -11.07 18.64
N ARG A 230 27.42 -10.72 17.35
CA ARG A 230 28.64 -10.13 16.76
C ARG A 230 28.42 -8.67 16.46
N ARG A 231 29.44 -7.86 16.72
CA ARG A 231 29.45 -6.44 16.33
C ARG A 231 29.99 -6.33 14.92
N ILE A 232 29.15 -5.91 13.98
CA ILE A 232 29.50 -5.70 12.58
C ILE A 232 29.49 -4.20 12.31
N GLU A 233 30.60 -3.67 11.78
CA GLU A 233 30.63 -2.30 11.27
C GLU A 233 29.97 -2.25 9.90
N GLY A 234 29.10 -1.27 9.71
CA GLY A 234 28.43 -1.02 8.44
C GLY A 234 28.39 0.47 8.10
N VAL A 235 28.18 0.76 6.82
CA VAL A 235 27.97 2.11 6.30
C VAL A 235 26.48 2.41 6.34
N ARG A 236 26.13 3.57 6.89
CA ARG A 236 24.76 4.04 6.99
C ARG A 236 24.41 4.90 5.77
N TRP A 237 23.32 4.59 5.11
CA TRP A 237 22.83 5.25 3.90
C TRP A 237 21.44 5.81 4.13
N GLU A 238 21.25 7.07 3.80
CA GLU A 238 19.94 7.64 3.56
C GLU A 238 19.55 7.37 2.11
N ILE A 239 18.37 6.78 1.90
CA ILE A 239 17.84 6.41 0.58
C ILE A 239 16.50 7.13 0.39
N ARG A 240 16.40 7.89 -0.71
CA ARG A 240 15.20 8.66 -1.08
C ARG A 240 14.72 8.27 -2.46
N GLN A 241 13.42 8.00 -2.59
CA GLN A 241 12.75 7.77 -3.87
C GLN A 241 11.51 8.69 -3.95
N PRO A 242 11.04 9.05 -5.16
CA PRO A 242 9.75 9.71 -5.32
C PRO A 242 8.61 8.90 -4.71
N ASP A 243 7.65 9.58 -4.10
CA ASP A 243 6.40 9.02 -3.57
C ASP A 243 6.58 7.92 -2.50
N ALA A 244 7.76 7.87 -1.88
CA ALA A 244 8.20 6.88 -0.92
C ALA A 244 8.72 7.51 0.38
N PRO A 245 8.33 7.00 1.57
CA PRO A 245 8.98 7.38 2.81
C PRO A 245 10.51 7.23 2.80
N LEU A 246 11.15 8.05 3.64
CA LEU A 246 12.59 8.03 3.86
C LEU A 246 13.03 6.67 4.42
N VAL A 247 14.06 6.08 3.80
CA VAL A 247 14.71 4.87 4.30
C VAL A 247 16.11 5.20 4.79
N VAL A 248 16.47 4.64 5.94
CA VAL A 248 17.86 4.60 6.42
C VAL A 248 18.30 3.15 6.52
N GLU A 249 19.28 2.77 5.72
CA GLU A 249 19.86 1.43 5.74
C GLU A 249 21.26 1.45 6.34
N ILE A 250 21.64 0.35 6.98
CA ILE A 250 23.02 0.06 7.35
C ILE A 250 23.42 -1.20 6.60
N VAL A 251 24.47 -1.10 5.80
CA VAL A 251 25.02 -2.21 5.00
C VAL A 251 26.45 -2.52 5.44
N ASP A 252 26.85 -3.79 5.42
CA ASP A 252 28.23 -4.18 5.72
C ASP A 252 29.20 -3.82 4.58
N ALA A 253 30.49 -4.16 4.76
CA ALA A 253 31.54 -3.88 3.78
C ALA A 253 31.32 -4.58 2.43
N ASP A 254 30.63 -5.73 2.47
CA ASP A 254 30.24 -6.45 1.27
C ASP A 254 28.95 -5.90 0.68
N GLY A 255 28.32 -4.89 1.31
CA GLY A 255 27.08 -4.23 0.92
C GLY A 255 25.79 -4.96 1.32
N ALA A 256 25.89 -6.03 2.12
CA ALA A 256 24.72 -6.73 2.61
C ALA A 256 24.00 -5.95 3.70
N THR A 257 22.66 -5.94 3.66
CA THR A 257 21.85 -5.21 4.65
C THR A 257 22.00 -5.83 6.04
N LEU A 258 22.38 -4.99 7.00
CA LEU A 258 22.38 -5.30 8.44
C LEU A 258 21.08 -4.82 9.08
N SER A 259 20.60 -3.65 8.68
CA SER A 259 19.31 -3.12 9.10
C SER A 259 18.74 -2.14 8.08
N SER A 260 17.43 -2.09 7.96
CA SER A 260 16.68 -1.10 7.20
C SER A 260 15.61 -0.50 8.09
N ARG A 261 15.52 0.83 8.12
CA ARG A 261 14.57 1.59 8.91
C ARG A 261 13.76 2.50 8.01
N THR A 262 12.44 2.37 8.08
CA THR A 262 11.48 3.21 7.37
C THR A 262 10.58 3.94 8.37
N MET A 263 10.49 5.27 8.26
CA MET A 263 9.59 6.05 9.10
C MET A 263 8.15 5.94 8.58
N LEU A 264 7.24 5.35 9.36
CA LEU A 264 5.83 5.15 8.99
C LEU A 264 4.90 6.27 9.49
N GLY A 265 5.48 7.40 9.89
CA GLY A 265 4.78 8.50 10.54
C GLY A 265 4.87 8.44 12.07
N VAL A 266 4.59 9.56 12.72
CA VAL A 266 4.78 9.71 14.17
C VAL A 266 3.85 8.82 15.01
N GLY A 267 2.73 8.36 14.45
CA GLY A 267 1.80 7.45 15.12
C GLY A 267 2.26 6.00 15.21
N LEU A 268 2.76 5.46 14.09
CA LEU A 268 3.21 4.05 14.01
C LEU A 268 4.66 3.88 14.47
N GLY A 269 5.45 4.95 14.38
CA GLY A 269 6.89 4.88 14.59
C GLY A 269 7.61 4.30 13.37
N ASP A 270 8.75 3.68 13.62
CA ASP A 270 9.58 3.13 12.56
C ASP A 270 9.20 1.66 12.29
N LEU A 271 9.13 1.29 11.01
CA LEU A 271 9.37 -0.09 10.62
C LEU A 271 10.88 -0.31 10.63
N GLU A 272 11.32 -1.30 11.39
CA GLU A 272 12.71 -1.74 11.41
C GLU A 272 12.78 -3.19 10.94
N ILE A 273 13.66 -3.46 9.98
CA ILE A 273 14.00 -4.79 9.49
C ILE A 273 15.48 -4.97 9.80
N PHE A 274 15.84 -5.87 10.71
CA PHE A 274 17.23 -6.04 11.13
C PHE A 274 17.64 -7.51 11.14
N ARG A 275 18.90 -7.74 10.78
CA ARG A 275 19.47 -9.08 10.58
C ARG A 275 19.47 -9.83 11.90
N ALA A 276 19.01 -11.08 11.86
CA ALA A 276 18.80 -11.92 13.03
C ALA A 276 18.98 -13.40 12.67
N THR A 277 19.03 -14.26 13.69
CA THR A 277 19.02 -15.70 13.45
C THR A 277 17.65 -16.15 12.90
N ARG A 278 17.62 -17.27 12.18
CA ARG A 278 16.35 -17.92 11.75
C ARG A 278 15.38 -18.09 12.92
N ARG A 279 15.87 -18.52 14.07
CA ARG A 279 15.05 -18.74 15.28
C ARG A 279 14.39 -17.44 15.76
N GLU A 280 15.14 -16.33 15.79
CA GLU A 280 14.61 -15.02 16.20
C GLU A 280 13.62 -14.47 15.19
N ALA A 281 13.94 -14.54 13.90
CA ALA A 281 13.05 -14.15 12.82
C ALA A 281 11.71 -14.90 12.90
N MET A 282 11.73 -16.22 13.07
CA MET A 282 10.51 -17.02 13.20
C MET A 282 9.76 -16.73 14.51
N ALA A 283 10.44 -16.41 15.61
CA ALA A 283 9.79 -16.02 16.86
C ALA A 283 9.17 -14.60 16.81
N GLY A 284 9.73 -13.71 16.00
CA GLY A 284 9.27 -12.34 15.75
C GLY A 284 8.11 -12.23 14.75
N ALA A 285 7.83 -13.31 14.02
CA ALA A 285 6.74 -13.44 13.06
C ALA A 285 5.35 -13.56 13.72
N ARG A 286 4.97 -12.57 14.51
CA ARG A 286 3.70 -12.51 15.26
C ARG A 286 3.09 -11.12 15.18
N ALA A 287 1.78 -11.04 15.32
CA ALA A 287 1.04 -9.80 15.33
C ALA A 287 1.17 -9.05 16.67
N GLY A 288 2.21 -8.22 16.82
CA GLY A 288 2.47 -7.43 18.04
C GLY A 288 1.86 -6.03 18.04
N VAL A 289 1.29 -5.58 16.92
CA VAL A 289 0.76 -4.22 16.73
C VAL A 289 -0.68 -4.29 16.25
N ASP A 290 -1.60 -3.59 16.94
CA ASP A 290 -2.94 -3.33 16.41
C ASP A 290 -2.92 -2.01 15.63
N LEU A 291 -3.02 -2.15 14.32
CA LEU A 291 -2.89 -1.04 13.39
C LEU A 291 -4.10 -0.11 13.45
N LEU A 292 -5.31 -0.64 13.67
CA LEU A 292 -6.50 0.21 13.80
C LEU A 292 -6.47 1.05 15.08
N ASP A 293 -6.04 0.47 16.19
CA ASP A 293 -5.91 1.20 17.46
C ASP A 293 -4.82 2.27 17.39
N ALA A 294 -3.66 1.95 16.80
CA ALA A 294 -2.56 2.91 16.63
C ALA A 294 -2.95 4.13 15.77
N GLY A 295 -3.95 3.98 14.90
CA GLY A 295 -4.42 5.03 13.98
C GLY A 295 -5.56 5.88 14.46
N GLN A 296 -6.14 5.53 15.61
CA GLN A 296 -7.30 6.22 16.10
C GLN A 296 -6.96 7.65 16.52
N VAL A 297 -7.65 8.63 15.94
CA VAL A 297 -7.58 10.03 16.36
C VAL A 297 -8.80 10.35 17.21
N ARG A 298 -8.60 10.49 18.53
CA ARG A 298 -9.66 10.94 19.44
C ARG A 298 -9.80 12.46 19.34
N PRO A 299 -10.97 12.98 18.93
CA PRO A 299 -11.13 14.42 18.76
C PRO A 299 -11.36 15.10 20.12
N ALA A 300 -10.90 16.33 20.23
CA ALA A 300 -11.43 17.28 21.20
C ALA A 300 -12.76 17.86 20.68
N PHE A 301 -13.59 18.40 21.58
CA PHE A 301 -14.76 19.18 21.19
C PHE A 301 -14.72 20.53 21.88
N GLU A 302 -14.82 21.58 21.08
CA GLU A 302 -14.99 22.96 21.51
C GLU A 302 -16.48 23.24 21.67
N GLY A 303 -16.91 23.66 22.86
CA GLY A 303 -18.32 23.87 23.18
C GLY A 303 -19.11 22.57 23.44
N GLY A 304 -20.38 22.57 23.02
CA GLY A 304 -21.32 21.46 23.21
C GLY A 304 -20.93 20.19 22.44
N PHE A 305 -21.32 19.03 22.97
CA PHE A 305 -21.13 17.77 22.24
C PHE A 305 -22.07 17.69 21.04
N VAL A 306 -21.49 17.53 19.85
CA VAL A 306 -22.20 17.25 18.59
C VAL A 306 -21.86 15.83 18.17
N ARG A 307 -22.85 15.05 17.73
CA ARG A 307 -22.65 13.72 17.13
C ARG A 307 -22.21 13.87 15.67
N PRO A 308 -20.93 13.62 15.31
CA PRO A 308 -20.43 13.85 13.95
C PRO A 308 -21.20 13.06 12.87
N ASP A 309 -21.62 11.84 13.20
CA ASP A 309 -22.39 10.94 12.34
C ASP A 309 -23.85 11.39 12.12
N ARG A 310 -24.31 12.40 12.87
CA ARG A 310 -25.71 12.90 12.82
C ARG A 310 -25.82 14.39 12.53
N ALA A 311 -24.69 15.09 12.41
CA ALA A 311 -24.69 16.51 12.15
C ALA A 311 -25.05 16.80 10.68
N GLU A 312 -25.82 17.88 10.44
CA GLU A 312 -26.14 18.35 9.09
C GLU A 312 -24.93 18.99 8.40
N THR A 313 -24.03 19.56 9.19
CA THR A 313 -22.72 20.04 8.75
C THR A 313 -21.77 19.86 9.92
N LEU A 314 -20.46 19.71 9.68
CA LEU A 314 -19.47 19.61 10.74
C LEU A 314 -18.26 20.46 10.36
N THR A 315 -17.75 21.25 11.31
CA THR A 315 -16.49 21.98 11.14
C THR A 315 -15.46 21.42 12.09
N LEU A 316 -14.31 21.05 11.53
CA LEU A 316 -13.18 20.44 12.20
C LEU A 316 -11.99 21.38 12.09
N ARG A 317 -11.27 21.60 13.19
CA ARG A 317 -9.93 22.17 13.18
C ARG A 317 -8.92 21.02 13.26
N ILE A 318 -8.08 20.90 12.24
CA ILE A 318 -7.02 19.90 12.14
C ILE A 318 -5.70 20.61 12.41
N THR A 319 -4.92 20.13 13.37
CA THR A 319 -3.60 20.68 13.71
C THR A 319 -2.53 19.61 13.63
N PRO A 320 -1.32 19.93 13.12
CA PRO A 320 -0.23 18.95 13.09
C PRO A 320 0.30 18.74 14.52
N ARG A 321 0.53 17.48 14.90
CA ARG A 321 1.30 17.13 16.10
C ARG A 321 2.80 17.23 15.87
N ALA A 322 3.23 16.99 14.63
CA ALA A 322 4.62 17.10 14.19
C ALA A 322 4.66 17.43 12.69
N GLY A 323 5.69 18.17 12.27
CA GLY A 323 5.85 18.57 10.87
C GLY A 323 4.72 19.47 10.37
N SER A 324 4.48 19.43 9.06
CA SER A 324 3.37 20.13 8.41
C SER A 324 2.23 19.18 8.08
N LEU A 325 0.99 19.66 8.11
CA LEU A 325 -0.15 18.89 7.62
C LEU A 325 -0.02 18.60 6.11
N PRO A 326 -0.39 17.40 5.64
CA PRO A 326 -0.55 17.17 4.21
C PRO A 326 -1.68 18.04 3.65
N ALA A 327 -1.71 18.21 2.33
CA ALA A 327 -2.78 18.94 1.67
C ALA A 327 -4.05 18.06 1.61
N PHE A 328 -5.03 18.35 2.46
CA PHE A 328 -6.33 17.69 2.43
C PHE A 328 -7.10 18.15 1.18
N VAL A 329 -7.77 17.22 0.51
CA VAL A 329 -8.57 17.53 -0.68
C VAL A 329 -9.80 18.39 -0.36
N ASP A 330 -10.04 19.41 -1.18
CA ASP A 330 -11.27 20.21 -1.19
C ASP A 330 -12.20 19.65 -2.28
N VAL A 331 -13.12 18.76 -1.88
CA VAL A 331 -13.86 17.94 -2.84
C VAL A 331 -15.16 17.38 -2.26
N GLY A 332 -16.15 17.14 -3.12
CA GLY A 332 -17.44 16.55 -2.75
C GLY A 332 -18.15 17.37 -1.66
N ALA A 333 -18.45 16.71 -0.55
CA ALA A 333 -19.06 17.30 0.64
C ALA A 333 -18.10 18.18 1.47
N GLN A 334 -16.79 18.04 1.28
CA GLN A 334 -15.76 18.68 2.09
C GLN A 334 -15.27 20.00 1.47
N ARG A 335 -15.01 21.02 2.30
CA ARG A 335 -14.23 22.21 1.97
C ARG A 335 -13.11 22.41 2.96
N VAL A 336 -11.96 22.87 2.48
CA VAL A 336 -10.74 23.03 3.27
C VAL A 336 -10.27 24.48 3.19
N ARG A 337 -10.11 25.13 4.35
CA ARG A 337 -9.53 26.47 4.46
C ARG A 337 -8.32 26.43 5.37
N ARG A 338 -7.22 27.07 4.98
CA ARG A 338 -6.06 27.21 5.85
C ARG A 338 -6.31 28.26 6.93
N ASP A 339 -5.87 27.97 8.15
CA ASP A 339 -5.98 28.81 9.34
C ASP A 339 -4.66 28.76 10.14
N GLY A 340 -3.68 29.57 9.71
CA GLY A 340 -2.30 29.47 10.21
C GLY A 340 -1.67 28.10 9.87
N GLU A 341 -1.22 27.40 10.90
CA GLU A 341 -0.70 26.01 10.79
C GLU A 341 -1.81 24.95 10.79
N ALA A 342 -3.04 25.35 11.11
CA ALA A 342 -4.20 24.47 11.11
C ALA A 342 -4.93 24.47 9.76
N LEU A 343 -5.77 23.44 9.57
CA LEU A 343 -6.81 23.41 8.54
C LEU A 343 -8.17 23.49 9.22
N LEU A 344 -9.05 24.34 8.70
CA LEU A 344 -10.47 24.31 8.99
C LEU A 344 -11.17 23.54 7.88
N VAL A 345 -11.76 22.41 8.25
CA VAL A 345 -12.43 21.51 7.33
C VAL A 345 -13.92 21.51 7.64
N THR A 346 -14.73 21.90 6.66
CA THR A 346 -16.20 21.87 6.78
C THR A 346 -16.76 20.79 5.88
N VAL A 347 -17.59 19.91 6.46
CA VAL A 347 -18.20 18.76 5.77
C VAL A 347 -19.71 18.92 5.82
N THR A 348 -20.34 19.02 4.64
CA THR A 348 -21.79 19.16 4.50
C THR A 348 -22.32 18.03 3.59
N PRO A 349 -22.95 16.98 4.15
CA PRO A 349 -23.54 15.90 3.36
C PRO A 349 -24.48 16.40 2.26
N GLY A 350 -24.44 15.75 1.09
CA GLY A 350 -25.21 16.14 -0.10
C GLY A 350 -24.61 17.30 -0.90
N ARG A 351 -23.66 18.04 -0.36
CA ARG A 351 -22.88 19.00 -1.15
C ARG A 351 -21.97 18.26 -2.12
N THR A 352 -21.79 18.83 -3.30
CA THR A 352 -20.97 18.27 -4.39
C THR A 352 -19.89 19.25 -4.83
N SER A 353 -18.89 18.77 -5.57
CA SER A 353 -17.89 19.61 -6.25
C SER A 353 -17.95 19.42 -7.77
N PRO A 354 -17.67 20.46 -8.58
CA PRO A 354 -17.64 20.30 -10.04
C PRO A 354 -16.65 19.22 -10.50
N CYS A 355 -17.01 18.51 -11.57
CA CYS A 355 -16.13 17.64 -12.35
C CYS A 355 -16.12 18.20 -13.79
N PRO A 356 -15.24 19.17 -14.09
CA PRO A 356 -15.22 19.81 -15.40
C PRO A 356 -14.75 18.84 -16.51
N GLU A 357 -13.90 17.89 -16.15
CA GLU A 357 -13.39 16.87 -17.04
C GLU A 357 -13.32 15.54 -16.28
N LEU A 358 -13.84 14.49 -16.93
CA LEU A 358 -13.68 13.11 -16.50
C LEU A 358 -12.34 12.60 -17.02
N SER A 359 -11.50 12.06 -16.13
CA SER A 359 -10.26 11.42 -16.57
C SER A 359 -10.55 10.01 -17.09
N ASP A 360 -9.71 9.50 -18.00
CA ASP A 360 -9.80 8.10 -18.45
C ASP A 360 -9.70 7.13 -17.26
N GLY A 361 -8.92 7.46 -16.22
CA GLY A 361 -8.79 6.67 -15.00
C GLY A 361 -10.09 6.52 -14.19
N ASP A 362 -10.98 7.51 -14.25
CA ASP A 362 -12.27 7.48 -13.55
C ASP A 362 -13.26 6.48 -14.18
N LEU A 363 -13.00 6.04 -15.41
CA LEU A 363 -13.83 5.08 -16.16
C LEU A 363 -13.11 3.75 -16.42
N ALA A 364 -11.77 3.75 -16.53
CA ALA A 364 -10.98 2.60 -16.87
C ALA A 364 -11.05 1.49 -15.81
N ALA A 365 -10.89 0.25 -16.27
CA ALA A 365 -10.66 -0.89 -15.38
C ALA A 365 -9.25 -0.81 -14.79
N THR A 366 -9.12 -1.24 -13.54
CA THR A 366 -7.82 -1.44 -12.89
C THR A 366 -7.73 -2.87 -12.35
N PRO A 367 -6.55 -3.36 -11.92
CA PRO A 367 -6.43 -4.71 -11.37
C PRO A 367 -7.40 -4.99 -10.21
N ILE A 368 -7.70 -3.99 -9.38
CA ILE A 368 -8.61 -4.13 -8.24
C ILE A 368 -10.03 -3.63 -8.55
N ALA A 369 -10.21 -2.65 -9.44
CA ALA A 369 -11.51 -2.19 -9.93
C ALA A 369 -11.83 -2.81 -11.30
N ASP A 370 -11.88 -4.14 -11.34
CA ASP A 370 -11.97 -4.95 -12.56
C ASP A 370 -13.41 -5.03 -13.11
N HIS A 371 -14.02 -3.87 -13.35
CA HIS A 371 -15.44 -3.72 -13.69
C HIS A 371 -15.89 -4.43 -14.99
N GLU A 372 -14.94 -4.87 -15.82
CA GLU A 372 -15.21 -5.65 -17.02
C GLU A 372 -15.51 -7.12 -16.74
N ASP A 373 -15.16 -7.61 -15.54
CA ASP A 373 -15.45 -8.97 -15.13
C ASP A 373 -16.97 -9.27 -15.22
N PRO A 374 -17.37 -10.39 -15.83
CA PRO A 374 -18.78 -10.73 -15.99
C PRO A 374 -19.56 -10.79 -14.67
N ALA A 375 -18.92 -11.14 -13.55
CA ALA A 375 -19.56 -11.16 -12.23
C ALA A 375 -19.92 -9.74 -11.78
N VAL A 376 -19.01 -8.77 -11.93
CA VAL A 376 -19.23 -7.36 -11.57
C VAL A 376 -20.31 -6.75 -12.46
N ARG A 377 -20.23 -6.93 -13.79
CA ARG A 377 -21.26 -6.45 -14.73
C ARG A 377 -22.64 -7.00 -14.42
N ARG A 378 -22.74 -8.31 -14.12
CA ARG A 378 -24.02 -8.95 -13.74
C ARG A 378 -24.55 -8.42 -12.41
N PHE A 379 -23.67 -8.19 -11.43
CA PHE A 379 -24.05 -7.60 -10.15
C PHE A 379 -24.64 -6.20 -10.35
N ALA A 380 -23.90 -5.31 -11.04
CA ALA A 380 -24.32 -3.94 -11.27
C ALA A 380 -25.63 -3.86 -12.06
N ASN A 381 -25.76 -4.61 -13.16
CA ASN A 381 -26.98 -4.63 -13.98
C ASN A 381 -28.23 -5.11 -13.21
N ARG A 382 -28.08 -6.03 -12.25
CA ARG A 382 -29.20 -6.46 -11.40
C ARG A 382 -29.55 -5.38 -10.39
N ALA A 383 -28.53 -4.81 -9.73
CA ALA A 383 -28.70 -3.83 -8.68
C ALA A 383 -29.30 -2.51 -9.19
N SER A 384 -28.94 -2.07 -10.40
CA SER A 384 -29.45 -0.83 -11.00
C SER A 384 -30.69 -1.00 -11.89
N ARG A 385 -31.34 -2.17 -11.87
CA ARG A 385 -32.48 -2.45 -12.75
C ARG A 385 -33.62 -1.47 -12.50
N GLY A 386 -34.07 -0.79 -13.56
CA GLY A 386 -35.18 0.15 -13.49
C GLY A 386 -34.85 1.47 -12.82
N ALA A 387 -33.56 1.81 -12.71
CA ALA A 387 -33.14 3.18 -12.39
C ALA A 387 -33.37 4.10 -13.60
N GLU A 388 -33.85 5.31 -13.36
CA GLU A 388 -34.18 6.30 -14.39
C GLU A 388 -33.12 7.40 -14.52
N SER A 389 -32.14 7.45 -13.62
CA SER A 389 -31.06 8.43 -13.61
C SER A 389 -29.74 7.84 -13.12
N ASP A 390 -28.64 8.55 -13.36
CA ASP A 390 -27.32 8.18 -12.83
C ASP A 390 -27.29 8.28 -11.31
N GLY A 391 -27.94 9.31 -10.73
CA GLY A 391 -28.07 9.45 -9.27
C GLY A 391 -28.83 8.28 -8.64
N GLU A 392 -29.94 7.86 -9.24
CA GLU A 392 -30.69 6.69 -8.77
C GLU A 392 -29.89 5.39 -8.96
N THR A 393 -29.19 5.25 -10.09
CA THR A 393 -28.29 4.13 -10.36
C THR A 393 -27.23 4.04 -9.26
N ALA A 394 -26.57 5.15 -8.94
CA ALA A 394 -25.50 5.21 -7.97
C ALA A 394 -25.99 4.84 -6.55
N GLU A 395 -27.12 5.38 -6.11
CA GLU A 395 -27.68 5.05 -4.78
C GLU A 395 -28.15 3.59 -4.70
N ARG A 396 -28.78 3.06 -5.77
CA ARG A 396 -29.16 1.63 -5.82
C ARG A 396 -27.94 0.71 -5.75
N LEU A 397 -26.86 1.06 -6.45
CA LEU A 397 -25.60 0.34 -6.39
C LEU A 397 -24.99 0.40 -4.98
N ARG A 398 -24.90 1.60 -4.36
CA ARG A 398 -24.40 1.78 -2.98
C ARG A 398 -25.13 0.84 -2.00
N ARG A 399 -26.46 0.86 -2.04
CA ARG A 399 -27.31 -0.01 -1.20
C ARG A 399 -27.11 -1.49 -1.51
N ALA A 400 -26.94 -1.84 -2.78
CA ALA A 400 -26.71 -3.22 -3.18
C ALA A 400 -25.36 -3.74 -2.69
N VAL A 401 -24.30 -2.94 -2.77
CA VAL A 401 -22.97 -3.29 -2.25
C VAL A 401 -23.03 -3.53 -0.75
N HIS A 402 -23.66 -2.63 0.01
CA HIS A 402 -23.87 -2.80 1.45
C HIS A 402 -24.51 -4.16 1.80
N ARG A 403 -25.58 -4.53 1.09
CA ARG A 403 -26.27 -5.81 1.32
C ARG A 403 -25.49 -7.02 0.82
N HIS A 404 -24.64 -6.82 -0.20
CA HIS A 404 -23.93 -7.90 -0.85
C HIS A 404 -22.76 -8.40 0.00
N VAL A 405 -22.02 -7.47 0.60
CA VAL A 405 -20.90 -7.74 1.52
C VAL A 405 -21.44 -8.02 2.92
N ASP A 406 -21.89 -9.24 3.15
CA ASP A 406 -22.54 -9.67 4.40
C ASP A 406 -21.59 -10.34 5.40
N ARG A 407 -20.38 -10.73 4.96
CA ARG A 407 -19.33 -11.28 5.81
C ARG A 407 -18.29 -10.21 6.08
N LYS A 408 -18.31 -9.64 7.28
CA LYS A 408 -17.26 -8.73 7.71
C LYS A 408 -16.01 -9.54 8.03
N GLY A 409 -14.91 -9.22 7.38
CA GLY A 409 -13.65 -9.93 7.59
C GLY A 409 -12.48 -8.98 7.46
N LEU A 410 -11.77 -8.76 8.58
CA LEU A 410 -10.55 -7.95 8.62
C LEU A 410 -9.29 -8.73 8.19
N ALA A 411 -9.40 -10.05 8.04
CA ALA A 411 -8.28 -10.95 7.75
C ALA A 411 -7.88 -11.03 6.27
N THR A 412 -8.61 -10.37 5.37
CA THR A 412 -8.19 -10.20 3.96
C THR A 412 -7.63 -8.79 3.84
N ALA A 413 -6.44 -8.64 3.24
CA ALA A 413 -5.77 -7.35 3.15
C ALA A 413 -6.35 -6.51 1.98
N PHE A 414 -6.66 -7.13 0.83
CA PHE A 414 -7.39 -6.53 -0.30
C PHE A 414 -7.97 -7.59 -1.25
N ALA A 415 -9.28 -7.51 -1.51
CA ALA A 415 -9.93 -8.21 -2.61
C ALA A 415 -10.27 -7.27 -3.79
N SER A 416 -10.12 -7.75 -5.02
CA SER A 416 -10.66 -7.08 -6.22
C SER A 416 -12.18 -6.99 -6.16
N ALA A 417 -12.78 -6.13 -6.99
CA ALA A 417 -14.23 -6.02 -7.09
C ALA A 417 -14.88 -7.36 -7.47
N SER A 418 -14.29 -8.12 -8.41
CA SER A 418 -14.83 -9.41 -8.80
C SER A 418 -14.69 -10.50 -7.73
N GLU A 419 -13.62 -10.49 -6.92
CA GLU A 419 -13.49 -11.35 -5.73
C GLU A 419 -14.53 -10.98 -4.68
N THR A 420 -14.66 -9.69 -4.38
CA THR A 420 -15.68 -9.17 -3.45
C THR A 420 -17.09 -9.62 -3.87
N VAL A 421 -17.41 -9.60 -5.17
CA VAL A 421 -18.71 -10.08 -5.68
C VAL A 421 -18.90 -11.58 -5.42
N ARG A 422 -17.85 -12.40 -5.57
CA ARG A 422 -17.95 -13.86 -5.40
C ARG A 422 -17.96 -14.27 -3.93
N ASP A 423 -17.11 -13.65 -3.12
CA ASP A 423 -16.82 -14.08 -1.75
C ASP A 423 -17.76 -13.42 -0.72
N ARG A 424 -18.34 -12.27 -1.11
CA ARG A 424 -19.30 -11.49 -0.29
C ARG A 424 -18.71 -11.04 1.04
N ARG A 425 -17.40 -10.88 1.07
CA ARG A 425 -16.60 -10.59 2.27
C ARG A 425 -15.73 -9.37 2.05
N GLY A 426 -15.59 -8.56 3.10
CA GLY A 426 -14.65 -7.45 3.13
C GLY A 426 -14.98 -6.40 4.20
N ASP A 427 -14.23 -5.31 4.17
CA ASP A 427 -14.36 -4.12 5.02
C ASP A 427 -14.63 -2.87 4.16
N CYS A 428 -14.31 -1.67 4.65
CA CYS A 428 -14.57 -0.45 3.89
C CYS A 428 -13.83 -0.39 2.55
N THR A 429 -12.70 -1.09 2.40
CA THR A 429 -12.02 -1.18 1.12
C THR A 429 -12.84 -1.94 0.09
N GLU A 430 -13.22 -3.18 0.35
CA GLU A 430 -13.98 -3.97 -0.61
C GLU A 430 -15.32 -3.31 -0.96
N HIS A 431 -15.95 -2.62 0.00
CA HIS A 431 -17.14 -1.82 -0.26
C HIS A 431 -16.86 -0.69 -1.26
N ALA A 432 -15.80 0.10 -1.05
CA ALA A 432 -15.46 1.22 -1.92
C ALA A 432 -14.99 0.77 -3.30
N VAL A 433 -14.17 -0.29 -3.37
CA VAL A 433 -13.65 -0.87 -4.62
C VAL A 433 -14.79 -1.47 -5.44
N LEU A 434 -15.68 -2.26 -4.82
CA LEU A 434 -16.82 -2.84 -5.52
C LEU A 434 -17.80 -1.76 -5.97
N LEU A 435 -18.07 -0.74 -5.15
CA LEU A 435 -18.95 0.35 -5.56
C LEU A 435 -18.36 1.13 -6.75
N ALA A 436 -17.08 1.49 -6.71
CA ALA A 436 -16.40 2.16 -7.82
C ALA A 436 -16.46 1.32 -9.10
N ALA A 437 -16.11 0.03 -9.04
CA ALA A 437 -16.18 -0.85 -10.20
C ALA A 437 -17.62 -1.00 -10.73
N ALA A 438 -18.61 -1.14 -9.84
CA ALA A 438 -20.01 -1.25 -10.24
C ALA A 438 -20.49 0.03 -10.96
N LEU A 439 -20.09 1.22 -10.49
CA LEU A 439 -20.40 2.50 -11.14
C LEU A 439 -19.76 2.59 -12.54
N ARG A 440 -18.47 2.26 -12.67
CA ARG A 440 -17.76 2.25 -13.97
C ARG A 440 -18.43 1.31 -14.98
N SER A 441 -18.89 0.14 -14.53
CA SER A 441 -19.61 -0.81 -15.39
C SER A 441 -20.95 -0.29 -15.93
N ARG A 442 -21.48 0.79 -15.33
CA ARG A 442 -22.70 1.50 -15.76
C ARG A 442 -22.39 2.79 -16.52
N GLY A 443 -21.12 3.09 -16.80
CA GLY A 443 -20.69 4.31 -17.48
C GLY A 443 -20.61 5.54 -16.56
N ILE A 444 -20.71 5.36 -15.23
CA ILE A 444 -20.62 6.44 -14.26
C ILE A 444 -19.16 6.55 -13.80
N GLY A 445 -18.53 7.69 -14.06
CA GLY A 445 -17.18 7.98 -13.59
C GLY A 445 -17.09 7.89 -12.08
N SER A 446 -16.07 7.21 -11.57
CA SER A 446 -15.89 7.01 -10.13
C SER A 446 -14.44 6.87 -9.71
N ARG A 447 -14.21 7.22 -8.45
CA ARG A 447 -12.93 7.12 -7.76
C ARG A 447 -13.13 6.83 -6.29
N VAL A 448 -12.08 6.46 -5.58
CA VAL A 448 -12.13 6.32 -4.12
C VAL A 448 -11.62 7.58 -3.42
N VAL A 449 -12.08 7.76 -2.19
CA VAL A 449 -11.57 8.76 -1.26
C VAL A 449 -10.98 8.01 -0.08
N ASN A 450 -9.73 8.30 0.25
CA ASN A 450 -9.09 7.81 1.47
C ASN A 450 -9.11 8.95 2.50
N GLY A 451 -9.51 8.61 3.71
CA GLY A 451 -9.64 9.59 4.76
C GLY A 451 -9.91 8.96 6.11
N LEU A 452 -10.56 9.72 6.98
CA LEU A 452 -10.98 9.26 8.29
C LEU A 452 -12.51 9.35 8.41
N VAL A 453 -13.10 8.48 9.21
CA VAL A 453 -14.52 8.55 9.58
C VAL A 453 -14.67 8.47 11.09
N TRP A 454 -15.58 9.27 11.63
CA TRP A 454 -15.97 9.18 13.04
C TRP A 454 -16.67 7.85 13.34
N ILE A 455 -16.11 7.11 14.29
CA ILE A 455 -16.70 5.89 14.85
C ILE A 455 -17.11 6.15 16.30
N PRO A 456 -18.42 6.08 16.62
CA PRO A 456 -18.87 6.21 18.00
C PRO A 456 -18.52 4.96 18.80
N SER A 457 -18.00 5.16 20.01
CA SER A 457 -17.71 4.10 20.99
C SER A 457 -18.60 4.28 22.23
N GLY A 458 -19.92 4.40 22.03
CA GLY A 458 -20.88 4.62 23.11
C GLY A 458 -21.93 5.69 22.79
N GLY A 459 -22.66 6.13 23.82
CA GLY A 459 -23.75 7.11 23.69
C GLY A 459 -23.30 8.58 23.79
N GLY A 460 -22.07 8.84 24.22
CA GLY A 460 -21.55 10.19 24.52
C GLY A 460 -20.36 10.60 23.65
N ARG A 461 -19.41 11.35 24.25
CA ARG A 461 -18.16 11.84 23.61
C ARG A 461 -17.17 10.73 23.27
N GLU A 462 -17.47 9.49 23.64
CA GLU A 462 -16.65 8.31 23.41
C GLU A 462 -16.71 7.91 21.94
N GLY A 463 -15.57 7.93 21.27
CA GLY A 463 -15.41 7.61 19.86
C GLY A 463 -14.10 8.17 19.31
N GLY A 464 -13.82 7.90 18.05
CA GLY A 464 -12.61 8.38 17.40
C GLY A 464 -12.73 8.33 15.89
N TYR A 465 -11.90 9.14 15.24
CA TYR A 465 -11.70 9.07 13.80
C TYR A 465 -10.77 7.90 13.48
N LEU A 466 -11.22 7.01 12.62
CA LEU A 466 -10.46 5.87 12.11
C LEU A 466 -10.33 5.98 10.60
N TRP A 467 -9.29 5.36 10.04
CA TRP A 467 -9.16 5.27 8.59
C TRP A 467 -10.43 4.70 7.97
N HIS A 468 -10.86 5.37 6.90
CA HIS A 468 -11.95 4.92 6.07
C HIS A 468 -11.66 5.12 4.59
N MET A 469 -12.22 4.25 3.76
CA MET A 469 -12.27 4.45 2.32
C MET A 469 -13.73 4.39 1.85
N TRP A 470 -14.12 5.34 1.00
CA TRP A 470 -15.44 5.38 0.36
C TRP A 470 -15.32 5.76 -1.11
N THR A 471 -16.45 5.87 -1.82
CA THR A 471 -16.48 6.12 -3.26
C THR A 471 -17.05 7.50 -3.57
N GLN A 472 -16.51 8.16 -4.58
CA GLN A 472 -17.15 9.28 -5.24
C GLN A 472 -17.63 8.88 -6.63
N ALA A 473 -18.82 9.35 -7.00
CA ALA A 473 -19.40 9.19 -8.33
C ALA A 473 -19.59 10.55 -9.00
N VAL A 474 -19.44 10.61 -10.32
CA VAL A 474 -19.78 11.79 -11.12
C VAL A 474 -21.25 11.72 -11.50
N ILE A 475 -22.07 12.58 -10.89
CA ILE A 475 -23.50 12.71 -11.16
C ILE A 475 -23.74 14.13 -11.68
N ASP A 476 -24.33 14.26 -12.87
CA ASP A 476 -24.61 15.55 -13.51
C ASP A 476 -23.38 16.49 -13.58
N GLY A 477 -22.21 15.92 -13.88
CA GLY A 477 -20.94 16.64 -13.96
C GLY A 477 -20.38 17.08 -12.60
N ARG A 478 -20.78 16.43 -11.50
CA ARG A 478 -20.36 16.78 -10.15
C ARG A 478 -19.99 15.55 -9.33
N TRP A 479 -18.92 15.64 -8.55
CA TRP A 479 -18.52 14.62 -7.60
C TRP A 479 -19.47 14.59 -6.40
N LEU A 480 -20.06 13.42 -6.16
CA LEU A 480 -20.93 13.10 -5.04
C LEU A 480 -20.32 11.96 -4.21
N ASP A 481 -20.23 12.14 -2.90
CA ASP A 481 -19.74 11.11 -1.96
C ASP A 481 -20.80 10.04 -1.68
N LEU A 482 -20.37 8.77 -1.72
CA LEU A 482 -21.18 7.59 -1.46
C LEU A 482 -20.38 6.59 -0.62
N ASP A 483 -20.93 6.23 0.53
CA ASP A 483 -20.39 5.21 1.41
C ASP A 483 -21.29 3.97 1.45
N ALA A 484 -20.80 2.88 0.85
CA ALA A 484 -21.48 1.59 0.84
C ALA A 484 -21.38 0.84 2.18
N THR A 485 -20.54 1.27 3.12
CA THR A 485 -20.50 0.68 4.47
C THR A 485 -21.68 1.12 5.33
N LEU A 486 -22.33 2.24 4.97
CA LEU A 486 -23.49 2.75 5.70
C LEU A 486 -24.79 2.01 5.35
N PRO A 487 -25.69 1.80 6.32
CA PRO A 487 -26.95 1.08 6.13
C PRO A 487 -27.76 1.54 4.91
N PRO A 488 -28.52 0.66 4.25
CA PRO A 488 -29.26 1.00 3.04
C PRO A 488 -30.38 2.02 3.29
N ASP A 489 -30.93 2.01 4.51
CA ASP A 489 -32.06 2.84 4.92
C ASP A 489 -31.60 4.15 5.61
N GLY A 490 -30.28 4.31 5.80
CA GLY A 490 -29.66 5.49 6.37
C GLY A 490 -29.15 6.47 5.31
N PRO A 491 -28.51 7.57 5.74
CA PRO A 491 -27.86 8.48 4.81
C PRO A 491 -26.72 7.74 4.08
N GLY A 492 -26.57 7.99 2.78
CA GLY A 492 -25.49 7.40 1.99
C GLY A 492 -24.10 7.97 2.28
N PHE A 493 -24.02 9.02 3.10
CA PHE A 493 -22.81 9.71 3.56
C PHE A 493 -23.17 10.61 4.76
N HIS A 494 -22.26 10.88 5.69
CA HIS A 494 -22.53 11.75 6.86
C HIS A 494 -21.36 12.70 7.19
N ALA A 495 -21.63 13.74 7.98
CA ALA A 495 -20.67 14.84 8.21
C ALA A 495 -19.40 14.42 8.97
N GLY A 496 -19.42 13.30 9.68
CA GLY A 496 -18.25 12.71 10.34
C GLY A 496 -17.19 12.10 9.41
N HIS A 497 -17.27 12.27 8.09
CA HIS A 497 -16.22 11.88 7.14
C HIS A 497 -15.23 13.02 6.93
N LEU A 498 -13.94 12.70 6.85
CA LEU A 498 -12.85 13.64 6.65
C LEU A 498 -11.96 13.12 5.51
N ALA A 499 -12.06 13.73 4.33
CA ALA A 499 -11.29 13.34 3.15
C ALA A 499 -9.85 13.84 3.23
N VAL A 500 -8.89 12.95 2.98
CA VAL A 500 -7.46 13.29 2.94
C VAL A 500 -7.01 13.38 1.49
N ASN A 501 -7.24 12.31 0.70
CA ASN A 501 -6.87 12.25 -0.71
C ASN A 501 -7.88 11.41 -1.53
N THR A 502 -7.75 11.46 -2.86
CA THR A 502 -8.58 10.68 -3.79
C THR A 502 -7.72 9.88 -4.75
N GLY A 503 -8.22 8.74 -5.20
CA GLY A 503 -7.49 7.91 -6.16
C GLY A 503 -8.38 7.12 -7.11
N ASP A 504 -7.86 6.83 -8.30
CA ASP A 504 -8.57 6.13 -9.38
C ASP A 504 -8.48 4.59 -9.28
N LEU A 505 -7.86 4.07 -8.21
CA LEU A 505 -7.56 2.66 -7.99
C LEU A 505 -6.55 2.06 -8.99
N SER A 506 -5.81 2.88 -9.73
CA SER A 506 -4.63 2.43 -10.48
C SER A 506 -3.48 2.12 -9.50
N PRO A 507 -2.52 1.25 -9.85
CA PRO A 507 -1.37 0.95 -8.98
C PRO A 507 -0.61 2.20 -8.52
N ALA A 508 -0.41 3.17 -9.42
CA ALA A 508 0.29 4.41 -9.10
C ALA A 508 -0.51 5.28 -8.12
N SER A 509 -1.80 5.49 -8.40
CA SER A 509 -2.67 6.26 -7.49
C SER A 509 -2.80 5.60 -6.13
N PHE A 510 -2.92 4.28 -6.10
CA PHE A 510 -3.04 3.52 -4.87
C PHE A 510 -1.83 3.71 -3.95
N ASN A 511 -0.61 3.62 -4.51
CA ASN A 511 0.62 3.91 -3.79
C ASN A 511 0.61 5.36 -3.27
N ALA A 512 0.43 6.35 -4.14
CA ALA A 512 0.45 7.76 -3.74
C ALA A 512 -0.55 8.09 -2.63
N THR A 513 -1.78 7.58 -2.73
CA THR A 513 -2.82 7.79 -1.71
C THR A 513 -2.48 7.14 -0.37
N GLY A 514 -1.76 6.01 -0.39
CA GLY A 514 -1.27 5.36 0.81
C GLY A 514 -0.21 6.13 1.58
N THR A 515 0.79 6.66 0.88
CA THR A 515 1.80 7.55 1.50
C THR A 515 1.11 8.75 2.16
N GLY A 516 0.15 9.38 1.46
CA GLY A 516 -0.58 10.51 2.03
C GLY A 516 -1.38 10.18 3.29
N MET A 517 -1.88 8.95 3.43
CA MET A 517 -2.56 8.50 4.65
C MET A 517 -1.59 8.28 5.82
N LEU A 518 -0.37 7.79 5.57
CA LEU A 518 0.67 7.63 6.60
C LEU A 518 1.10 8.96 7.21
N GLU A 519 1.12 10.03 6.41
CA GLU A 519 1.43 11.39 6.90
C GLU A 519 0.37 11.95 7.85
N VAL A 520 -0.86 11.43 7.81
CA VAL A 520 -1.93 11.78 8.77
C VAL A 520 -1.83 10.92 10.04
N PHE A 521 -1.24 9.74 9.92
CA PHE A 521 -1.33 8.68 10.91
C PHE A 521 -0.61 9.02 12.22
N GLY A 522 -1.41 9.24 13.27
CA GLY A 522 -0.94 9.72 14.55
C GLY A 522 -0.27 11.11 14.49
N ALA A 523 -0.31 11.80 13.36
CA ALA A 523 0.36 13.08 13.13
C ALA A 523 -0.58 14.29 13.26
N ILE A 524 -1.88 14.06 13.48
CA ILE A 524 -2.87 15.13 13.56
C ILE A 524 -3.69 15.08 14.85
N ASP A 525 -4.04 16.25 15.37
CA ASP A 525 -5.13 16.44 16.32
C ASP A 525 -6.38 16.94 15.58
N ILE A 526 -7.54 16.47 16.01
CA ILE A 526 -8.84 16.90 15.49
C ILE A 526 -9.59 17.60 16.63
N THR A 527 -10.04 18.82 16.40
CA THR A 527 -10.99 19.51 17.28
C THR A 527 -12.29 19.74 16.53
N ILE A 528 -13.40 19.20 17.03
CA ILE A 528 -14.74 19.49 16.52
C ILE A 528 -15.17 20.83 17.07
N LEU A 529 -15.50 21.77 16.18
CA LEU A 529 -15.88 23.13 16.54
C LEU A 529 -17.38 23.24 16.79
N GLU A 530 -17.75 24.18 17.64
CA GLU A 530 -19.15 24.56 17.85
C GLU A 530 -19.77 25.02 16.53
N GLN A 531 -20.97 24.52 16.25
CA GLN A 531 -21.74 24.93 15.07
C GLN A 531 -22.26 26.33 15.34
N ALA A 532 -21.97 27.30 14.45
CA ALA A 532 -22.72 28.55 14.48
C ALA A 532 -24.22 28.22 14.29
N PRO A 533 -25.14 28.82 15.06
CA PRO A 533 -26.55 28.60 14.84
C PRO A 533 -26.90 28.93 13.39
N SER A 534 -27.57 28.01 12.70
CA SER A 534 -28.06 28.24 11.34
C SER A 534 -28.90 29.52 11.32
N PRO A 535 -28.63 30.46 10.39
CA PRO A 535 -29.37 31.72 10.30
C PRO A 535 -30.86 31.53 9.98
#